data_AF-A0A9E6VPB1-F1
#
_entry.id   AF-A0A9E6VPB1-F1
#
_cell.length_a   1.000
_cell.length_b   1.000
_cell.length_c   1.000
_cell.angle_alpha   90.00
_cell.angle_beta   90.00
_cell.angle_gamma   90.00
#
_symmetry.space_group_name_H-M   'P 1'
#
loop_
_entity.id
_entity.type
_entity.pdbx_description
1 polymer ?
#
loop_
_entity_poly.entity_id
_entity_poly.type
_entity_poly.pdbx_seq_one_letter_code
_entity_poly.pdbx_strand_id
1 'polypeptide(L)'
;MGILVSLFYVLLFLLLIRRLRFFQLEGLGKWTPALFFLLKLAAGMAVWAVYTYYYPDASTADIFKYFDDSKIMHDALYESPGDFFRMLFSVGNDTPHFDQLYYQKMNHWYREFDSNLYNDSHTIIRFNAFVRIFSFGYYHVHTVFMCFLSFAGLCALYKTLYPYVREWKYLPAIFIFLFPSVVFWGSGVLKEGLLFFGLGFLFRHFFGWLNDRRRIRLLWIALLLLLLFVTKFYIVVSLVPALLGILWTFRETSKSRVLMKFSLVLVLYITAGIFTDKIFPGYNPFEVLAIKQRDFLNLARGGTYLLSDSTVAFVAPENHDCVLTDTVTKKTRIKAGCDFYYWRVSDFTDTIFVKNSTDSAQYSIMTDYPRAGSLMKVERLEPTIGSIAKNTPPAIWNSLVRPYPWEAKSAMLVLPALESLLILLLLVFFLSAFRIRLPNLQLALCCLVFVFLLFAITGLTTPVIGALVRYRIPGIPLLLLALLLLSDREKITGRWKWLARWL
;
A
#
# COMPACT_ATOMS: atom_id res chain seq x y z
N MET A 1 9.17 -15.49 -27.29
CA MET A 1 8.54 -16.40 -26.30
C MET A 1 7.73 -15.68 -25.23
N GLY A 2 8.29 -14.74 -24.45
CA GLY A 2 7.54 -14.07 -23.36
C GLY A 2 6.23 -13.41 -23.75
N ILE A 3 6.18 -12.69 -24.89
CA ILE A 3 4.94 -12.08 -25.40
C ILE A 3 3.86 -13.14 -25.66
N LEU A 4 4.22 -14.28 -26.25
CA LEU A 4 3.26 -15.36 -26.56
C LEU A 4 2.68 -15.95 -25.27
N VAL A 5 3.51 -16.17 -24.25
CA VAL A 5 3.07 -16.67 -22.94
C VAL A 5 2.15 -15.65 -22.26
N SER A 6 2.50 -14.36 -22.29
CA SER A 6 1.64 -13.31 -21.76
C SER A 6 0.30 -13.24 -22.49
N LEU A 7 0.28 -13.29 -23.83
CA LEU A 7 -0.94 -13.30 -24.62
C LEU A 7 -1.81 -14.52 -24.32
N PHE A 8 -1.20 -15.70 -24.14
CA PHE A 8 -1.92 -16.90 -23.72
C PHE A 8 -2.67 -16.68 -22.39
N TYR A 9 -2.00 -16.17 -21.35
CA TYR A 9 -2.66 -15.90 -20.07
C TYR A 9 -3.70 -14.78 -20.14
N VAL A 10 -3.49 -13.75 -20.98
CA VAL A 10 -4.50 -12.72 -21.25
C VAL A 10 -5.76 -13.34 -21.84
N LEU A 11 -5.63 -14.18 -22.87
CA LEU A 11 -6.77 -14.85 -23.49
C LEU A 11 -7.47 -15.82 -22.53
N LEU A 12 -6.71 -16.57 -21.75
CA LEU A 12 -7.24 -17.46 -20.71
C LEU A 12 -8.07 -16.68 -19.69
N PHE A 13 -7.54 -15.58 -19.13
CA PHE A 13 -8.25 -14.79 -18.13
C PHE A 13 -9.44 -14.03 -18.73
N LEU A 14 -9.35 -13.55 -19.98
CA LEU A 14 -10.51 -13.01 -20.68
C LEU A 14 -11.62 -14.07 -20.84
N LEU A 15 -11.26 -15.30 -21.21
CA LEU A 15 -12.20 -16.40 -21.29
C LEU A 15 -12.87 -16.70 -19.93
N LEU A 16 -12.08 -16.75 -18.85
CA LEU A 16 -12.62 -16.94 -17.49
C LEU A 16 -13.57 -15.79 -17.09
N ILE A 17 -13.19 -14.53 -17.38
CA ILE A 17 -14.02 -13.35 -17.13
C ILE A 17 -15.33 -13.42 -17.91
N ARG A 18 -15.33 -13.97 -19.13
CA ARG A 18 -16.55 -14.14 -19.93
C ARG A 18 -17.43 -15.30 -19.46
N ARG A 19 -16.83 -16.39 -18.99
CA ARG A 19 -17.53 -17.65 -18.73
C ARG A 19 -18.02 -17.79 -17.29
N LEU A 20 -17.29 -17.27 -16.31
CA LEU A 20 -17.65 -17.44 -14.90
C LEU A 20 -18.71 -16.43 -14.46
N ARG A 21 -19.77 -16.92 -13.81
CA ARG A 21 -20.86 -16.09 -13.24
C ARG A 21 -20.36 -15.05 -12.23
N PHE A 22 -19.21 -15.31 -11.60
CA PHE A 22 -18.56 -14.37 -10.70
C PHE A 22 -18.18 -13.03 -11.38
N PHE A 23 -17.88 -13.02 -12.67
CA PHE A 23 -17.53 -11.78 -13.37
C PHE A 23 -18.72 -11.11 -14.06
N GLN A 24 -19.92 -11.68 -13.96
CA GLN A 24 -21.15 -11.03 -14.41
C GLN A 24 -21.58 -10.00 -13.37
N LEU A 25 -21.31 -8.72 -13.65
CA LEU A 25 -21.58 -7.60 -12.76
C LEU A 25 -22.96 -7.01 -13.06
N GLU A 26 -23.83 -6.96 -12.05
CA GLU A 26 -25.18 -6.37 -12.16
C GLU A 26 -25.07 -4.88 -12.53
N GLY A 27 -25.97 -4.38 -13.38
CA GLY A 27 -25.94 -2.99 -13.85
C GLY A 27 -24.92 -2.69 -14.96
N LEU A 28 -24.10 -3.66 -15.37
CA LEU A 28 -23.10 -3.50 -16.42
C LEU A 28 -23.32 -4.48 -17.58
N GLY A 29 -22.83 -4.11 -18.76
CA GLY A 29 -22.90 -4.96 -19.96
C GLY A 29 -21.98 -6.17 -19.85
N LYS A 30 -22.33 -7.25 -20.56
CA LYS A 30 -21.56 -8.53 -20.55
C LYS A 30 -20.10 -8.42 -21.02
N TRP A 31 -19.71 -7.34 -21.68
CA TRP A 31 -18.34 -7.07 -22.15
C TRP A 31 -17.58 -6.08 -21.26
N THR A 32 -18.29 -5.32 -20.42
CA THR A 32 -17.70 -4.28 -19.58
C THR A 32 -16.63 -4.81 -18.61
N PRO A 33 -16.81 -5.96 -17.93
CA PRO A 33 -15.75 -6.53 -17.08
C PRO A 33 -14.46 -6.86 -17.85
N ALA A 34 -14.59 -7.38 -19.08
CA ALA A 34 -13.42 -7.66 -19.93
C ALA A 34 -12.70 -6.36 -20.34
N LEU A 35 -13.44 -5.29 -20.66
CA LEU A 35 -12.86 -3.99 -20.97
C LEU A 35 -12.13 -3.38 -19.77
N PHE A 36 -12.69 -3.47 -18.56
CA PHE A 36 -12.01 -3.02 -17.34
C PHE A 36 -10.73 -3.81 -17.06
N PHE A 37 -10.73 -5.12 -17.30
CA PHE A 37 -9.52 -5.94 -17.19
C PHE A 37 -8.47 -5.54 -18.22
N LEU A 38 -8.84 -5.31 -19.48
CA LEU A 38 -7.92 -4.81 -20.52
C LEU A 38 -7.34 -3.44 -20.17
N LEU A 39 -8.14 -2.54 -19.59
CA LEU A 39 -7.65 -1.25 -19.11
C LEU A 39 -6.60 -1.43 -18.01
N LYS A 40 -6.82 -2.37 -17.06
CA LYS A 40 -5.81 -2.69 -16.04
C LYS A 40 -4.54 -3.26 -16.66
N LEU A 41 -4.64 -4.13 -17.66
CA LEU A 41 -3.46 -4.64 -18.37
C LEU A 41 -2.68 -3.50 -19.03
N ALA A 42 -3.35 -2.58 -19.73
CA ALA A 42 -2.72 -1.40 -20.31
C ALA A 42 -2.04 -0.54 -19.23
N ALA A 43 -2.69 -0.34 -18.08
CA ALA A 43 -2.11 0.39 -16.96
C ALA A 43 -0.91 -0.32 -16.33
N GLY A 44 -0.94 -1.65 -16.20
CA GLY A 44 0.18 -2.45 -15.72
C GLY A 44 1.40 -2.37 -16.65
N MET A 45 1.16 -2.37 -17.96
CA MET A 45 2.20 -2.10 -18.96
C MET A 45 2.73 -0.66 -18.86
N ALA A 46 1.86 0.32 -18.58
CA ALA A 46 2.27 1.70 -18.35
C ALA A 46 3.14 1.85 -17.10
N VAL A 47 2.81 1.16 -15.99
CA VAL A 47 3.67 1.11 -14.79
C VAL A 47 5.05 0.56 -15.14
N TRP A 48 5.10 -0.58 -15.84
CA TRP A 48 6.37 -1.14 -16.30
C TRP A 48 7.16 -0.16 -17.18
N ALA A 49 6.51 0.50 -18.13
CA ALA A 49 7.15 1.46 -19.01
C ALA A 49 7.70 2.68 -18.25
N VAL A 50 6.98 3.19 -17.24
CA VAL A 50 7.46 4.28 -16.38
C VAL A 50 8.75 3.88 -15.67
N TYR A 51 8.78 2.71 -15.04
CA TYR A 51 9.96 2.23 -14.33
C TYR A 51 11.08 1.71 -15.25
N THR A 52 10.81 1.49 -16.54
CA THR A 52 11.85 1.09 -17.51
C THR A 52 12.50 2.30 -18.16
N TYR A 53 11.70 3.30 -18.57
CA TYR A 53 12.18 4.42 -19.39
C TYR A 53 12.40 5.72 -18.61
N TYR A 54 11.65 5.95 -17.51
CA TYR A 54 11.79 7.17 -16.71
C TYR A 54 12.57 6.98 -15.40
N TYR A 55 12.57 5.76 -14.84
CA TYR A 55 13.33 5.40 -13.64
C TYR A 55 14.20 4.15 -13.92
N PRO A 56 15.20 4.25 -14.82
CA PRO A 56 15.87 3.08 -15.41
C PRO A 56 16.70 2.26 -14.42
N ASP A 57 16.97 2.78 -13.23
CA ASP A 57 17.65 2.04 -12.18
C ASP A 57 16.73 0.98 -11.57
N ALA A 58 16.87 -0.25 -12.06
CA ALA A 58 16.11 -1.40 -11.59
C ALA A 58 16.37 -1.73 -10.11
N SER A 59 17.53 -1.35 -9.56
CA SER A 59 17.89 -1.65 -8.17
C SER A 59 17.06 -0.85 -7.16
N THR A 60 16.62 0.36 -7.55
CA THR A 60 15.77 1.23 -6.71
C THR A 60 14.27 1.07 -6.98
N ALA A 61 13.88 0.43 -8.09
CA ALA A 61 12.49 0.24 -8.47
C ALA A 61 11.85 -0.98 -7.77
N ASP A 62 10.85 -0.73 -6.90
CA ASP A 62 10.08 -1.76 -6.18
C ASP A 62 9.57 -2.90 -7.10
N ILE A 63 9.15 -2.57 -8.32
CA ILE A 63 8.60 -3.57 -9.24
C ILE A 63 9.62 -4.59 -9.74
N PHE A 64 10.89 -4.18 -9.88
CA PHE A 64 11.96 -5.02 -10.40
C PHE A 64 12.69 -5.72 -9.27
N LYS A 65 13.03 -5.02 -8.18
CA LYS A 65 13.77 -5.60 -7.06
C LYS A 65 13.09 -6.83 -6.45
N TYR A 66 11.77 -6.77 -6.23
CA TYR A 66 11.00 -7.89 -5.67
C TYR A 66 10.81 -9.02 -6.69
N PHE A 67 10.80 -8.67 -7.97
CA PHE A 67 10.80 -9.64 -9.03
C PHE A 67 12.16 -10.35 -9.05
N ASP A 68 13.28 -9.65 -9.08
CA ASP A 68 14.62 -10.21 -9.15
C ASP A 68 14.95 -11.09 -7.95
N ASP A 69 14.66 -10.65 -6.72
CA ASP A 69 14.86 -11.46 -5.51
C ASP A 69 14.08 -12.78 -5.54
N SER A 70 12.89 -12.77 -6.16
CA SER A 70 12.09 -13.99 -6.29
C SER A 70 12.69 -15.03 -7.24
N LYS A 71 13.66 -14.65 -8.08
CA LYS A 71 14.42 -15.61 -8.90
C LYS A 71 15.24 -16.54 -8.03
N ILE A 72 15.95 -16.00 -7.02
CA ILE A 72 16.77 -16.80 -6.09
C ILE A 72 15.90 -17.85 -5.39
N MET A 73 14.73 -17.44 -4.91
CA MET A 73 13.78 -18.36 -4.30
C MET A 73 13.30 -19.41 -5.31
N HIS A 74 12.89 -18.99 -6.51
CA HIS A 74 12.39 -19.89 -7.55
C HIS A 74 13.44 -20.90 -8.05
N ASP A 75 14.70 -20.50 -8.18
CA ASP A 75 15.77 -21.38 -8.66
C ASP A 75 16.00 -22.55 -7.69
N ALA A 76 15.76 -22.35 -6.39
CA ALA A 76 15.74 -23.40 -5.38
C ALA A 76 14.71 -24.51 -5.67
N LEU A 77 13.68 -24.26 -6.50
CA LEU A 77 12.72 -25.30 -6.90
C LEU A 77 13.39 -26.44 -7.67
N TYR A 78 14.46 -26.16 -8.43
CA TYR A 78 15.17 -27.16 -9.23
C TYR A 78 16.33 -27.81 -8.47
N GLU A 79 17.01 -27.05 -7.61
CA GLU A 79 18.15 -27.54 -6.83
C GLU A 79 17.73 -28.24 -5.54
N SER A 80 16.79 -27.64 -4.79
CA SER A 80 16.32 -28.10 -3.49
C SER A 80 14.81 -27.81 -3.31
N PRO A 81 13.91 -28.59 -3.94
CA PRO A 81 12.46 -28.30 -3.94
C PRO A 81 11.86 -28.12 -2.54
N GLY A 82 12.38 -28.82 -1.54
CA GLY A 82 11.97 -28.66 -0.14
C GLY A 82 12.23 -27.26 0.41
N ASP A 83 13.37 -26.66 0.07
CA ASP A 83 13.73 -25.30 0.47
C ASP A 83 12.82 -24.27 -0.20
N PHE A 84 12.46 -24.47 -1.47
CA PHE A 84 11.48 -23.62 -2.16
C PHE A 84 10.15 -23.55 -1.40
N PHE A 85 9.56 -24.69 -1.06
CA PHE A 85 8.26 -24.70 -0.36
C PHE A 85 8.35 -24.18 1.07
N ARG A 86 9.48 -24.44 1.77
CA ARG A 86 9.73 -23.88 3.11
C ARG A 86 9.85 -22.37 3.08
N MET A 87 10.55 -21.80 2.10
CA MET A 87 10.61 -20.35 1.90
C MET A 87 9.26 -19.76 1.50
N LEU A 88 8.52 -20.43 0.60
CA LEU A 88 7.24 -19.97 0.07
C LEU A 88 6.16 -19.89 1.15
N PHE A 89 6.12 -20.87 2.06
CA PHE A 89 5.12 -20.97 3.13
C PHE A 89 5.61 -20.54 4.52
N SER A 90 6.87 -20.08 4.63
CA SER A 90 7.52 -19.72 5.90
C SER A 90 7.57 -20.87 6.92
N VAL A 91 7.94 -22.07 6.47
CA VAL A 91 7.98 -23.28 7.32
C VAL A 91 9.42 -23.62 7.68
N GLY A 92 9.82 -23.26 8.90
CA GLY A 92 11.15 -23.57 9.45
C GLY A 92 12.29 -22.98 8.62
N ASN A 93 12.07 -21.83 7.99
CA ASN A 93 12.99 -21.18 7.06
C ASN A 93 13.84 -20.08 7.70
N ASP A 94 13.79 -19.95 9.03
CA ASP A 94 14.55 -19.01 9.85
C ASP A 94 15.79 -19.72 10.45
N THR A 95 16.69 -20.18 9.59
CA THR A 95 17.93 -20.85 10.01
C THR A 95 19.13 -20.30 9.24
N PRO A 96 20.38 -20.42 9.77
CA PRO A 96 21.58 -19.98 9.07
C PRO A 96 21.73 -20.57 7.66
N HIS A 97 21.21 -21.79 7.44
CA HIS A 97 21.16 -22.44 6.12
C HIS A 97 20.43 -21.57 5.08
N PHE A 98 19.22 -21.10 5.40
CA PHE A 98 18.45 -20.28 4.46
C PHE A 98 19.05 -18.88 4.30
N ASP A 99 19.56 -18.32 5.40
CA ASP A 99 20.16 -16.99 5.39
C ASP A 99 21.36 -16.91 4.45
N GLN A 100 22.34 -17.79 4.64
CA GLN A 100 23.57 -17.81 3.84
C GLN A 100 23.32 -18.26 2.40
N LEU A 101 22.43 -19.25 2.19
CA LEU A 101 22.25 -19.85 0.87
C LEU A 101 21.34 -19.01 -0.04
N TYR A 102 20.34 -18.32 0.53
CA TYR A 102 19.31 -17.61 -0.23
C TYR A 102 19.16 -16.13 0.16
N TYR A 103 18.93 -15.82 1.44
CA TYR A 103 18.44 -14.47 1.82
C TYR A 103 19.51 -13.39 1.72
N GLN A 104 20.77 -13.67 2.06
CA GLN A 104 21.87 -12.71 1.90
C GLN A 104 22.16 -12.38 0.44
N LYS A 105 21.72 -13.23 -0.50
CA LYS A 105 21.83 -12.99 -1.95
C LYS A 105 20.69 -12.13 -2.48
N MET A 106 19.59 -12.00 -1.72
CA MET A 106 18.44 -11.17 -2.08
C MET A 106 18.71 -9.73 -1.64
N ASN A 107 18.45 -8.78 -2.52
CA ASN A 107 18.75 -7.38 -2.27
C ASN A 107 17.81 -6.76 -1.22
N HIS A 108 16.57 -7.25 -1.10
CA HIS A 108 15.51 -6.61 -0.31
C HIS A 108 14.73 -7.58 0.59
N TRP A 109 15.29 -8.77 0.85
CA TRP A 109 14.74 -9.67 1.86
C TRP A 109 14.91 -9.10 3.27
N TYR A 110 16.05 -8.45 3.54
CA TYR A 110 16.28 -7.65 4.74
C TYR A 110 16.10 -6.17 4.42
N ARG A 111 15.66 -5.38 5.41
CA ARG A 111 15.61 -3.92 5.33
C ARG A 111 16.64 -3.35 6.27
N GLU A 112 17.35 -2.32 5.84
CA GLU A 112 18.32 -1.62 6.69
C GLU A 112 17.64 -0.88 7.84
N PHE A 113 16.50 -0.23 7.59
CA PHE A 113 15.62 0.33 8.62
C PHE A 113 14.45 -0.63 8.85
N ASP A 114 14.66 -1.64 9.70
CA ASP A 114 13.58 -2.52 10.16
C ASP A 114 13.19 -2.19 11.61
N SER A 115 11.89 -2.06 11.83
CA SER A 115 11.33 -1.77 13.15
C SER A 115 10.89 -3.06 13.86
N ASN A 116 11.52 -4.21 13.55
CA ASN A 116 11.18 -5.55 14.03
C ASN A 116 9.70 -5.97 13.84
N LEU A 117 8.98 -5.28 12.95
CA LEU A 117 7.58 -5.54 12.63
C LEU A 117 7.53 -6.06 11.20
N TYR A 118 7.48 -7.39 11.06
CA TYR A 118 7.34 -8.20 9.84
C TYR A 118 7.60 -7.47 8.49
N ASN A 119 8.66 -7.85 7.78
CA ASN A 119 8.99 -7.28 6.48
C ASN A 119 7.95 -7.66 5.41
N ASP A 120 7.08 -6.71 5.07
CA ASP A 120 6.03 -6.86 4.05
C ASP A 120 6.57 -7.08 2.63
N SER A 121 7.87 -6.93 2.39
CA SER A 121 8.52 -7.27 1.10
C SER A 121 8.49 -8.77 0.82
N HIS A 122 8.53 -9.62 1.85
CA HIS A 122 8.56 -11.07 1.67
C HIS A 122 7.31 -11.57 0.93
N THR A 123 6.15 -10.97 1.17
CA THR A 123 4.88 -11.38 0.54
C THR A 123 4.92 -11.24 -0.98
N ILE A 124 5.45 -10.14 -1.50
CA ILE A 124 5.51 -9.91 -2.96
C ILE A 124 6.64 -10.71 -3.62
N ILE A 125 7.75 -10.95 -2.91
CA ILE A 125 8.83 -11.86 -3.36
C ILE A 125 8.28 -13.29 -3.50
N ARG A 126 7.61 -13.80 -2.46
CA ARG A 126 6.96 -15.13 -2.47
C ARG A 126 5.91 -15.25 -3.57
N PHE A 127 5.06 -14.23 -3.74
CA PHE A 127 4.09 -14.18 -4.83
C PHE A 127 4.78 -14.30 -6.19
N ASN A 128 5.84 -13.53 -6.43
CA ASN A 128 6.56 -13.60 -7.69
C ASN A 128 7.24 -14.97 -7.86
N ALA A 129 7.83 -15.56 -6.82
CA ALA A 129 8.45 -16.87 -6.89
C ALA A 129 7.44 -17.96 -7.29
N PHE A 130 6.21 -17.89 -6.75
CA PHE A 130 5.11 -18.77 -7.15
C PHE A 130 4.68 -18.54 -8.60
N VAL A 131 4.51 -17.28 -9.04
CA VAL A 131 4.13 -16.98 -10.42
C VAL A 131 5.22 -17.35 -11.42
N ARG A 132 6.51 -17.36 -11.01
CA ARG A 132 7.64 -17.79 -11.85
C ARG A 132 7.50 -19.20 -12.41
N ILE A 133 6.83 -20.10 -11.67
CA ILE A 133 6.51 -21.47 -12.11
C ILE A 133 5.71 -21.46 -13.42
N PHE A 134 4.81 -20.48 -13.57
CA PHE A 134 3.94 -20.33 -14.75
C PHE A 134 4.49 -19.34 -15.78
N SER A 135 5.28 -18.36 -15.34
CA SER A 135 5.78 -17.29 -16.19
C SER A 135 7.07 -17.64 -16.92
N PHE A 136 7.80 -18.68 -16.49
CA PHE A 136 9.15 -18.98 -16.96
C PHE A 136 10.12 -17.79 -16.79
N GLY A 137 9.85 -16.93 -15.79
CA GLY A 137 10.62 -15.72 -15.55
C GLY A 137 10.30 -14.54 -16.48
N TYR A 138 9.20 -14.56 -17.23
CA TYR A 138 8.77 -13.40 -18.02
C TYR A 138 7.93 -12.41 -17.19
N TYR A 139 8.47 -11.21 -16.98
CA TYR A 139 7.87 -10.17 -16.15
C TYR A 139 6.42 -9.82 -16.53
N HIS A 140 6.10 -9.70 -17.82
CA HIS A 140 4.74 -9.34 -18.26
C HIS A 140 3.67 -10.39 -17.88
N VAL A 141 4.04 -11.66 -17.72
CA VAL A 141 3.10 -12.67 -17.20
C VAL A 141 2.73 -12.36 -15.75
N HIS A 142 3.67 -11.88 -14.93
CA HIS A 142 3.38 -11.43 -13.57
C HIS A 142 2.44 -10.24 -13.55
N THR A 143 2.62 -9.29 -14.48
CA THR A 143 1.68 -8.17 -14.67
C THR A 143 0.27 -8.68 -14.96
N VAL A 144 0.12 -9.68 -15.84
CA VAL A 144 -1.18 -10.28 -16.19
C VAL A 144 -1.83 -10.95 -14.98
N PHE A 145 -1.09 -11.75 -14.22
CA PHE A 145 -1.58 -12.40 -12.99
C PHE A 145 -1.97 -11.38 -11.91
N MET A 146 -1.15 -10.36 -11.69
CA MET A 146 -1.43 -9.32 -10.70
C MET A 146 -2.69 -8.51 -11.08
N CYS A 147 -2.81 -8.15 -12.37
CA CYS A 147 -4.00 -7.47 -12.88
C CYS A 147 -5.26 -8.32 -12.68
N PHE A 148 -5.17 -9.64 -12.91
CA PHE A 148 -6.31 -10.54 -12.76
C PHE A 148 -6.75 -10.68 -11.30
N LEU A 149 -5.81 -10.87 -10.37
CA LEU A 149 -6.10 -10.95 -8.93
C LEU A 149 -6.69 -9.62 -8.41
N SER A 150 -6.06 -8.50 -8.73
CA SER A 150 -6.57 -7.18 -8.36
C SER A 150 -7.99 -6.97 -8.92
N PHE A 151 -8.23 -7.30 -10.19
CA PHE A 151 -9.53 -7.18 -10.82
C PHE A 151 -10.60 -8.08 -10.18
N ALA A 152 -10.25 -9.33 -9.83
CA ALA A 152 -11.14 -10.23 -9.13
C ALA A 152 -11.54 -9.69 -7.74
N GLY A 153 -10.60 -9.09 -7.01
CA GLY A 153 -10.87 -8.36 -5.77
C GLY A 153 -11.85 -7.21 -5.96
N LEU A 154 -11.60 -6.34 -6.94
CA LEU A 154 -12.50 -5.22 -7.26
C LEU A 154 -13.91 -5.70 -7.67
N CYS A 155 -14.02 -6.84 -8.39
CA CYS A 155 -15.30 -7.48 -8.69
C CYS A 155 -16.02 -7.99 -7.44
N ALA A 156 -15.30 -8.60 -6.51
CA ALA A 156 -15.86 -9.04 -5.22
C ALA A 156 -16.38 -7.85 -4.41
N LEU A 157 -15.63 -6.74 -4.40
CA LEU A 157 -16.03 -5.49 -3.76
C LEU A 157 -17.30 -4.92 -4.39
N TYR A 158 -17.30 -4.77 -5.73
CA TYR A 158 -18.45 -4.28 -6.48
C TYR A 158 -19.70 -5.11 -6.20
N LYS A 159 -19.62 -6.44 -6.28
CA LYS A 159 -20.75 -7.33 -5.98
C LYS A 159 -21.27 -7.23 -4.54
N THR A 160 -20.44 -6.76 -3.61
CA THR A 160 -20.82 -6.61 -2.21
C THR A 160 -21.52 -5.27 -1.98
N LEU A 161 -21.02 -4.20 -2.60
CA LEU A 161 -21.47 -2.83 -2.33
C LEU A 161 -22.52 -2.32 -3.32
N TYR A 162 -22.53 -2.79 -4.57
CA TYR A 162 -23.46 -2.36 -5.62
C TYR A 162 -24.94 -2.42 -5.20
N PRO A 163 -25.44 -3.47 -4.51
CA PRO A 163 -26.85 -3.52 -4.10
C PRO A 163 -27.29 -2.30 -3.26
N TYR A 164 -26.38 -1.69 -2.50
CA TYR A 164 -26.65 -0.53 -1.64
C TYR A 164 -26.57 0.82 -2.37
N VAL A 165 -25.95 0.86 -3.56
CA VAL A 165 -25.75 2.08 -4.36
C VAL A 165 -26.28 1.93 -5.80
N ARG A 166 -27.12 0.93 -6.05
CA ARG A 166 -27.65 0.61 -7.40
C ARG A 166 -28.39 1.76 -8.06
N GLU A 167 -28.94 2.67 -7.26
CA GLU A 167 -29.63 3.87 -7.73
C GLU A 167 -28.72 4.81 -8.54
N TRP A 168 -27.40 4.75 -8.32
CA TRP A 168 -26.39 5.59 -8.98
C TRP A 168 -25.84 5.01 -10.29
N LYS A 169 -26.53 4.00 -10.85
CA LYS A 169 -26.22 3.31 -12.12
C LYS A 169 -24.73 2.97 -12.30
N TYR A 170 -23.98 3.84 -12.99
CA TYR A 170 -22.59 3.60 -13.41
C TYR A 170 -21.54 4.15 -12.44
N LEU A 171 -21.88 5.09 -11.54
CA LEU A 171 -20.90 5.68 -10.62
C LEU A 171 -20.16 4.66 -9.75
N PRO A 172 -20.82 3.63 -9.16
CA PRO A 172 -20.10 2.62 -8.38
C PRO A 172 -19.03 1.90 -9.21
N ALA A 173 -19.29 1.65 -10.49
CA ALA A 173 -18.33 1.02 -11.39
C ALA A 173 -17.17 1.97 -11.71
N ILE A 174 -17.45 3.25 -11.95
CA ILE A 174 -16.42 4.27 -12.19
C ILE A 174 -15.49 4.39 -10.98
N PHE A 175 -16.05 4.48 -9.76
CA PHE A 175 -15.27 4.65 -8.54
C PHE A 175 -14.46 3.41 -8.15
N ILE A 176 -14.93 2.20 -8.47
CA ILE A 176 -14.20 0.96 -8.16
C ILE A 176 -13.18 0.61 -9.24
N PHE A 177 -13.51 0.77 -10.53
CA PHE A 177 -12.71 0.21 -11.64
C PHE A 177 -11.96 1.24 -12.48
N LEU A 178 -12.37 2.51 -12.47
CA LEU A 178 -11.83 3.52 -13.40
C LEU A 178 -11.09 4.66 -12.72
N PHE A 179 -11.02 4.66 -11.39
CA PHE A 179 -10.29 5.70 -10.68
C PHE A 179 -8.77 5.59 -10.94
N PRO A 180 -8.09 6.67 -11.39
CA PRO A 180 -6.74 6.56 -11.99
C PRO A 180 -5.71 5.85 -11.11
N SER A 181 -5.60 6.19 -9.83
CA SER A 181 -4.64 5.59 -8.90
C SER A 181 -4.94 4.13 -8.59
N VAL A 182 -6.22 3.76 -8.51
CA VAL A 182 -6.67 2.36 -8.32
C VAL A 182 -6.29 1.51 -9.54
N VAL A 183 -6.48 2.08 -10.74
CA VAL A 183 -6.11 1.43 -12.01
C VAL A 183 -4.60 1.33 -12.13
N PHE A 184 -3.85 2.41 -11.90
CA PHE A 184 -2.40 2.45 -12.10
C PHE A 184 -1.68 1.58 -11.07
N TRP A 185 -1.80 1.90 -9.77
CA TRP A 185 -1.06 1.20 -8.71
C TRP A 185 -1.56 -0.21 -8.45
N GLY A 186 -2.86 -0.46 -8.65
CA GLY A 186 -3.42 -1.81 -8.54
C GLY A 186 -3.07 -2.72 -9.73
N SER A 187 -2.33 -2.25 -10.74
CA SER A 187 -1.96 -3.06 -11.93
C SER A 187 -0.45 -3.33 -12.05
N GLY A 188 0.39 -2.59 -11.31
CA GLY A 188 1.81 -2.91 -11.20
C GLY A 188 2.05 -4.20 -10.41
N VAL A 189 3.20 -4.85 -10.62
CA VAL A 189 3.64 -6.04 -9.85
C VAL A 189 4.11 -5.61 -8.46
N LEU A 190 3.15 -5.13 -7.67
CA LEU A 190 3.31 -4.55 -6.35
C LEU A 190 2.29 -5.13 -5.36
N LYS A 191 2.46 -4.80 -4.08
CA LYS A 191 1.61 -5.28 -2.98
C LYS A 191 0.16 -4.83 -3.14
N GLU A 192 -0.07 -3.69 -3.78
CA GLU A 192 -1.38 -3.07 -3.98
C GLU A 192 -2.38 -3.97 -4.71
N GLY A 193 -1.94 -4.76 -5.69
CA GLY A 193 -2.83 -5.70 -6.37
C GLY A 193 -3.33 -6.81 -5.45
N LEU A 194 -2.45 -7.35 -4.59
CA LEU A 194 -2.81 -8.33 -3.54
C LEU A 194 -3.70 -7.71 -2.46
N LEU A 195 -3.51 -6.43 -2.13
CA LEU A 195 -4.38 -5.71 -1.20
C LEU A 195 -5.81 -5.59 -1.73
N PHE A 196 -6.00 -5.22 -3.00
CA PHE A 196 -7.34 -5.18 -3.59
C PHE A 196 -8.00 -6.56 -3.66
N PHE A 197 -7.22 -7.61 -3.98
CA PHE A 197 -7.69 -8.99 -3.90
C PHE A 197 -8.18 -9.34 -2.50
N GLY A 198 -7.32 -9.17 -1.49
CA GLY A 198 -7.62 -9.48 -0.09
C GLY A 198 -8.82 -8.68 0.44
N LEU A 199 -8.83 -7.36 0.24
CA LEU A 199 -9.89 -6.47 0.73
C LEU A 199 -11.24 -6.78 0.08
N GLY A 200 -11.29 -6.97 -1.24
CA GLY A 200 -12.53 -7.22 -1.95
C GLY A 200 -13.17 -8.56 -1.57
N PHE A 201 -12.38 -9.63 -1.51
CA PHE A 201 -12.88 -10.93 -1.05
C PHE A 201 -13.21 -10.92 0.45
N LEU A 202 -12.47 -10.17 1.27
CA LEU A 202 -12.77 -10.06 2.69
C LEU A 202 -14.16 -9.44 2.91
N PHE A 203 -14.47 -8.33 2.23
CA PHE A 203 -15.82 -7.75 2.24
C PHE A 203 -16.85 -8.77 1.77
N ARG A 204 -16.61 -9.46 0.65
CA ARG A 204 -17.55 -10.45 0.11
C ARG A 204 -17.87 -11.58 1.09
N HIS A 205 -16.86 -12.15 1.74
CA HIS A 205 -17.05 -13.24 2.70
C HIS A 205 -17.63 -12.74 4.02
N PHE A 206 -17.19 -11.57 4.51
CA PHE A 206 -17.68 -10.96 5.73
C PHE A 206 -19.16 -10.60 5.64
N PHE A 207 -19.58 -9.84 4.62
CA PHE A 207 -21.00 -9.52 4.41
C PHE A 207 -21.84 -10.75 4.06
N GLY A 208 -21.25 -11.70 3.33
CA GLY A 208 -21.89 -13.00 3.09
C GLY A 208 -22.21 -13.72 4.41
N TRP A 209 -21.27 -13.71 5.36
CA TRP A 209 -21.43 -14.33 6.67
C TRP A 209 -22.42 -13.59 7.56
N LEU A 210 -22.46 -12.26 7.52
CA LEU A 210 -23.47 -11.47 8.24
C LEU A 210 -24.90 -11.87 7.86
N ASN A 211 -25.09 -12.25 6.59
CA ASN A 211 -26.38 -12.68 6.04
C ASN A 211 -26.67 -14.17 6.29
N ASP A 212 -25.79 -15.08 5.87
CA ASP A 212 -26.07 -16.53 5.84
C ASP A 212 -25.44 -17.35 6.96
N ARG A 213 -24.54 -16.76 7.76
CA ARG A 213 -23.86 -17.36 8.91
C ARG A 213 -23.10 -18.67 8.63
N ARG A 214 -22.74 -18.98 7.38
CA ARG A 214 -22.00 -20.22 7.04
C ARG A 214 -20.57 -20.20 7.61
N ARG A 215 -20.20 -21.23 8.39
CA ARG A 215 -18.88 -21.34 9.05
C ARG A 215 -17.69 -21.32 8.09
N ILE A 216 -17.82 -21.87 6.88
CA ILE A 216 -16.74 -21.84 5.87
C ILE A 216 -16.30 -20.42 5.53
N ARG A 217 -17.19 -19.42 5.66
CA ARG A 217 -16.82 -18.01 5.43
C ARG A 217 -15.86 -17.48 6.50
N LEU A 218 -15.92 -17.98 7.73
CA LEU A 218 -15.01 -17.59 8.80
C LEU A 218 -13.57 -18.05 8.49
N LEU A 219 -13.41 -19.25 7.93
CA LEU A 219 -12.09 -19.71 7.45
C LEU A 219 -11.55 -18.77 6.37
N TRP A 220 -12.35 -18.43 5.36
CA TRP A 220 -11.94 -17.47 4.33
C TRP A 220 -11.63 -16.09 4.89
N ILE A 221 -12.43 -15.58 5.84
CA ILE A 221 -12.17 -14.31 6.52
C ILE A 221 -10.82 -14.35 7.24
N ALA A 222 -10.53 -15.42 7.99
CA ALA A 222 -9.26 -15.58 8.69
C ALA A 222 -8.06 -15.62 7.72
N LEU A 223 -8.16 -16.39 6.63
CA LEU A 223 -7.12 -16.47 5.59
C LEU A 223 -6.90 -15.12 4.88
N LEU A 224 -7.96 -14.36 4.60
CA LEU A 224 -7.89 -13.06 3.95
C LEU A 224 -7.35 -11.98 4.89
N LEU A 225 -7.70 -12.03 6.18
CA LEU A 225 -7.10 -11.17 7.20
C LEU A 225 -5.61 -11.48 7.36
N LEU A 226 -5.20 -12.75 7.35
CA LEU A 226 -3.79 -13.15 7.36
C LEU A 226 -3.05 -12.61 6.14
N LEU A 227 -3.62 -12.78 4.93
CA LEU A 227 -3.05 -12.23 3.70
C LEU A 227 -2.86 -10.71 3.80
N LEU A 228 -3.87 -9.97 4.25
CA LEU A 228 -3.77 -8.52 4.43
C LEU A 228 -2.76 -8.15 5.50
N PHE A 229 -2.66 -8.92 6.58
CA PHE A 229 -1.69 -8.69 7.66
C PHE A 229 -0.25 -8.81 7.16
N VAL A 230 0.09 -9.90 6.47
CA VAL A 230 1.44 -10.12 5.90
C VAL A 230 1.71 -9.21 4.69
N THR A 231 0.67 -8.73 4.00
CA THR A 231 0.86 -7.79 2.89
C THR A 231 1.10 -6.38 3.40
N LYS A 232 0.25 -5.87 4.32
CA LYS A 232 0.37 -4.58 4.99
C LYS A 232 -0.46 -4.56 6.27
N PHE A 233 0.18 -4.83 7.42
CA PHE A 233 -0.49 -4.96 8.71
C PHE A 233 -1.40 -3.76 9.08
N TYR A 234 -0.99 -2.53 8.73
CA TYR A 234 -1.75 -1.32 9.04
C TYR A 234 -3.13 -1.30 8.37
N ILE A 235 -3.33 -2.01 7.24
CA ILE A 235 -4.64 -2.17 6.61
C ILE A 235 -5.58 -2.93 7.52
N VAL A 236 -5.11 -4.01 8.16
CA VAL A 236 -5.90 -4.79 9.12
C VAL A 236 -6.21 -3.97 10.36
N VAL A 237 -5.21 -3.26 10.89
CA VAL A 237 -5.37 -2.33 12.04
C VAL A 237 -6.48 -1.32 11.76
N SER A 238 -6.49 -0.67 10.59
CA SER A 238 -7.57 0.27 10.20
C SER A 238 -8.93 -0.41 9.99
N LEU A 239 -8.95 -1.68 9.59
CA LEU A 239 -10.18 -2.38 9.19
C LEU A 239 -10.93 -3.02 10.36
N VAL A 240 -10.22 -3.45 11.42
CA VAL A 240 -10.82 -4.10 12.60
C VAL A 240 -11.99 -3.30 13.21
N PRO A 241 -11.83 -2.02 13.60
CA PRO A 241 -12.94 -1.27 14.21
C PRO A 241 -14.10 -1.03 13.22
N ALA A 242 -13.82 -0.91 11.92
CA ALA A 242 -14.86 -0.80 10.90
C ALA A 242 -15.71 -2.07 10.82
N LEU A 243 -15.07 -3.25 10.78
CA LEU A 243 -15.75 -4.55 10.74
C LEU A 243 -16.50 -4.86 12.04
N LEU A 244 -15.93 -4.53 13.20
CA LEU A 244 -16.61 -4.70 14.49
C LEU A 244 -17.83 -3.78 14.63
N GLY A 245 -17.70 -2.52 14.19
CA GLY A 245 -18.79 -1.56 14.20
C GLY A 245 -19.98 -2.02 13.34
N ILE A 246 -19.71 -2.46 12.11
CA ILE A 246 -20.79 -2.98 11.26
C ILE A 246 -21.32 -4.34 11.75
N LEU A 247 -20.48 -5.22 12.29
CA LEU A 247 -20.91 -6.50 12.88
C LEU A 247 -21.97 -6.28 13.96
N TRP A 248 -21.76 -5.29 14.84
CA TRP A 248 -22.68 -4.99 15.93
C TRP A 248 -23.95 -4.24 15.47
N THR A 249 -23.84 -3.46 14.39
CA THR A 249 -24.92 -2.59 13.91
C THR A 249 -25.68 -3.12 12.69
N PHE A 250 -25.25 -4.24 12.10
CA PHE A 250 -25.80 -4.75 10.83
C PHE A 250 -27.33 -4.94 10.86
N ARG A 251 -27.87 -5.35 12.01
CA ARG A 251 -29.32 -5.55 12.24
C ARG A 251 -30.00 -4.40 12.98
N GLU A 252 -29.29 -3.30 13.22
CA GLU A 252 -29.79 -2.16 13.98
C GLU A 252 -30.69 -1.27 13.12
N THR A 253 -31.82 -0.84 13.69
CA THR A 253 -32.84 -0.03 12.98
C THR A 253 -32.89 1.41 13.45
N SER A 254 -32.24 1.74 14.57
CA SER A 254 -32.16 3.12 15.07
C SER A 254 -30.84 3.78 14.68
N LYS A 255 -30.94 4.94 14.01
CA LYS A 255 -29.77 5.75 13.62
C LYS A 255 -28.91 6.15 14.82
N SER A 256 -29.56 6.54 15.93
CA SER A 256 -28.86 6.92 17.16
C SER A 256 -28.08 5.73 17.74
N ARG A 257 -28.69 4.53 17.79
CA ARG A 257 -28.00 3.32 18.25
C ARG A 257 -26.84 2.91 17.34
N VAL A 258 -26.98 3.08 16.03
CA VAL A 258 -25.87 2.84 15.07
C VAL A 258 -24.69 3.76 15.40
N LEU A 259 -24.94 5.08 15.51
CA LEU A 259 -23.90 6.05 15.82
C LEU A 259 -23.24 5.78 17.18
N MET A 260 -24.04 5.56 18.22
CA MET A 260 -23.54 5.25 19.57
C MET A 260 -22.66 3.99 19.57
N LYS A 261 -23.08 2.90 18.92
CA LYS A 261 -22.33 1.64 18.87
C LYS A 261 -21.02 1.79 18.09
N PHE A 262 -21.01 2.51 16.97
CA PHE A 262 -19.77 2.81 16.24
C PHE A 262 -18.82 3.68 17.07
N SER A 263 -19.33 4.72 17.72
CA SER A 263 -18.53 5.56 18.62
C SER A 263 -17.95 4.76 19.76
N LEU A 264 -18.73 3.86 20.38
CA LEU A 264 -18.26 2.99 21.44
C LEU A 264 -17.17 2.02 20.97
N VAL A 265 -17.32 1.42 19.77
CA VAL A 265 -16.26 0.58 19.18
C VAL A 265 -14.97 1.38 18.98
N LEU A 266 -15.06 2.62 18.49
CA LEU A 266 -13.89 3.48 18.32
C LEU A 266 -13.23 3.87 19.64
N VAL A 267 -14.01 4.23 20.66
CA VAL A 267 -13.51 4.54 22.00
C VAL A 267 -12.78 3.33 22.57
N LEU A 268 -13.42 2.15 22.57
CA LEU A 268 -12.80 0.92 23.06
C LEU A 268 -11.54 0.55 22.29
N TYR A 269 -11.55 0.73 20.96
CA TYR A 269 -10.40 0.46 20.11
C TYR A 269 -9.22 1.40 20.40
N ILE A 270 -9.47 2.71 20.54
CA ILE A 270 -8.44 3.70 20.88
C ILE A 270 -7.91 3.44 22.30
N THR A 271 -8.79 3.15 23.26
CA THR A 271 -8.40 2.79 24.63
C THR A 271 -7.53 1.54 24.66
N ALA A 272 -7.89 0.49 23.91
CA ALA A 272 -7.06 -0.71 23.78
C ALA A 272 -5.69 -0.40 23.17
N GLY A 273 -5.64 0.50 22.17
CA GLY A 273 -4.40 1.01 21.59
C GLY A 273 -3.51 1.73 22.61
N ILE A 274 -4.09 2.60 23.44
CA ILE A 274 -3.36 3.33 24.50
C ILE A 274 -2.73 2.37 25.52
N PHE A 275 -3.43 1.30 25.88
CA PHE A 275 -2.97 0.32 26.87
C PHE A 275 -2.29 -0.91 26.25
N THR A 276 -1.89 -0.86 24.99
CA THR A 276 -1.26 -2.00 24.31
C THR A 276 0.06 -2.38 24.98
N ASP A 277 0.82 -1.42 25.49
CA ASP A 277 2.07 -1.65 26.24
C ASP A 277 1.86 -2.47 27.53
N LYS A 278 0.71 -2.31 28.19
CA LYS A 278 0.33 -3.10 29.37
C LYS A 278 -0.13 -4.51 29.01
N ILE A 279 -0.75 -4.68 27.84
CA ILE A 279 -1.22 -5.99 27.36
C ILE A 279 -0.05 -6.78 26.75
N PHE A 280 0.83 -6.09 26.03
CA PHE A 280 1.99 -6.62 25.33
C PHE A 280 3.22 -5.76 25.67
N PRO A 281 3.94 -6.08 26.76
CA PRO A 281 5.14 -5.36 27.14
C PRO A 281 6.13 -5.22 25.97
N GLY A 282 6.60 -3.99 25.73
CA GLY A 282 7.51 -3.68 24.61
C GLY A 282 6.82 -3.26 23.31
N TYR A 283 5.48 -3.29 23.23
CA TYR A 283 4.73 -2.84 22.05
C TYR A 283 3.90 -1.59 22.36
N ASN A 284 4.50 -0.42 22.15
CA ASN A 284 3.79 0.86 22.23
C ASN A 284 3.42 1.36 20.81
N PRO A 285 2.12 1.44 20.43
CA PRO A 285 1.71 1.90 19.10
C PRO A 285 2.19 3.31 18.75
N PHE A 286 2.33 4.19 19.74
CA PHE A 286 2.80 5.55 19.54
C PHE A 286 4.29 5.58 19.20
N GLU A 287 5.08 4.73 19.86
CA GLU A 287 6.48 4.53 19.54
C GLU A 287 6.65 3.90 18.16
N VAL A 288 5.85 2.89 17.82
CA VAL A 288 5.86 2.28 16.48
C VAL A 288 5.59 3.32 15.40
N LEU A 289 4.58 4.19 15.57
CA LEU A 289 4.27 5.25 14.60
C LEU A 289 5.41 6.27 14.48
N ALA A 290 6.00 6.68 15.61
CA ALA A 290 7.11 7.63 15.63
C ALA A 290 8.37 7.05 14.97
N ILE A 291 8.71 5.80 15.27
CA ILE A 291 9.83 5.07 14.64
C ILE A 291 9.58 4.92 13.14
N LYS A 292 8.40 4.44 12.73
CA LYS A 292 8.06 4.30 11.30
C LYS A 292 8.16 5.62 10.54
N GLN A 293 7.69 6.73 11.12
CA GLN A 293 7.85 8.05 10.50
C GLN A 293 9.32 8.46 10.40
N ARG A 294 10.10 8.27 11.48
CA ARG A 294 11.54 8.58 11.51
C ARG A 294 12.30 7.79 10.44
N ASP A 295 12.06 6.50 10.35
CA ASP A 295 12.72 5.62 9.38
C ASP A 295 12.39 6.04 7.94
N PHE A 296 11.12 6.39 7.68
CA PHE A 296 10.72 6.91 6.37
C PHE A 296 11.35 8.29 6.07
N LEU A 297 11.45 9.18 7.07
CA LEU A 297 12.12 10.47 6.93
C LEU A 297 13.61 10.31 6.63
N ASN A 298 14.29 9.37 7.29
CA ASN A 298 15.71 9.09 7.06
C ASN A 298 15.93 8.56 5.65
N LEU A 299 15.14 7.55 5.25
CA LEU A 299 15.18 7.01 3.89
C LEU A 299 14.89 8.09 2.83
N ALA A 300 13.94 8.98 3.09
CA ALA A 300 13.54 10.01 2.15
C ALA A 300 14.50 11.21 2.08
N ARG A 301 15.20 11.53 3.17
CA ARG A 301 16.28 12.52 3.15
C ARG A 301 17.43 12.00 2.30
N GLY A 302 17.70 10.70 2.39
CA GLY A 302 18.82 10.07 1.70
C GLY A 302 20.14 10.37 2.40
N GLY A 303 21.24 10.18 1.67
CA GLY A 303 22.59 10.32 2.17
C GLY A 303 23.40 9.05 1.94
N THR A 304 24.70 9.16 2.18
CA THR A 304 25.66 8.11 1.83
C THR A 304 26.29 7.54 3.10
N TYR A 305 26.12 6.23 3.30
CA TYR A 305 26.77 5.50 4.38
C TYR A 305 28.04 4.83 3.86
N LEU A 306 29.12 5.07 4.57
CA LEU A 306 30.49 4.70 4.22
C LEU A 306 31.03 3.79 5.33
N LEU A 307 31.56 2.63 4.97
CA LEU A 307 32.10 1.65 5.91
C LEU A 307 33.62 1.54 5.78
N SER A 308 34.30 1.67 6.91
CA SER A 308 35.71 1.34 7.12
C SER A 308 35.82 0.14 8.07
N ASP A 309 37.04 -0.33 8.33
CA ASP A 309 37.30 -1.53 9.15
C ASP A 309 36.74 -1.42 10.59
N SER A 310 36.60 -0.19 11.11
CA SER A 310 36.16 0.04 12.49
C SER A 310 35.10 1.14 12.64
N THR A 311 34.77 1.87 11.56
CA THR A 311 33.85 3.00 11.60
C THR A 311 32.83 2.96 10.47
N VAL A 312 31.63 3.45 10.76
CA VAL A 312 30.63 3.78 9.76
C VAL A 312 30.46 5.29 9.77
N ALA A 313 30.70 5.92 8.61
CA ALA A 313 30.50 7.33 8.39
C ALA A 313 29.20 7.56 7.61
N PHE A 314 28.51 8.65 7.89
CA PHE A 314 27.33 9.13 7.17
C PHE A 314 27.57 10.54 6.69
N VAL A 315 27.50 10.70 5.37
CA VAL A 315 27.55 11.99 4.70
C VAL A 315 26.13 12.40 4.36
N ALA A 316 25.73 13.56 4.86
CA ALA A 316 24.41 14.12 4.62
C ALA A 316 24.20 14.35 3.10
N PRO A 317 22.97 14.20 2.60
CA PRO A 317 22.66 14.34 1.17
C PRO A 317 23.00 15.74 0.61
N GLU A 318 23.00 16.78 1.45
CA GLU A 318 23.47 18.13 1.07
C GLU A 318 24.96 18.18 0.73
N ASN A 319 25.74 17.26 1.29
CA ASN A 319 27.18 17.15 1.12
C ASN A 319 27.56 15.96 0.22
N HIS A 320 26.67 15.47 -0.64
CA HIS A 320 26.96 14.29 -1.47
C HIS A 320 28.21 14.47 -2.37
N ASP A 321 28.47 15.69 -2.86
CA ASP A 321 29.69 16.04 -3.61
C ASP A 321 30.99 15.88 -2.81
N CYS A 322 30.88 15.69 -1.49
CA CYS A 322 32.01 15.40 -0.61
C CYS A 322 32.40 13.91 -0.64
N VAL A 323 31.60 13.04 -1.23
CA VAL A 323 31.93 11.62 -1.39
C VAL A 323 32.69 11.43 -2.69
N LEU A 324 34.01 11.23 -2.59
CA LEU A 324 34.88 11.05 -3.74
C LEU A 324 35.14 9.56 -3.96
N THR A 325 34.55 9.00 -5.02
CA THR A 325 34.70 7.59 -5.38
C THR A 325 35.75 7.42 -6.47
N ASP A 326 36.76 6.58 -6.22
CA ASP A 326 37.72 6.15 -7.23
C ASP A 326 37.08 5.09 -8.14
N THR A 327 37.03 5.37 -9.43
CA THR A 327 36.35 4.51 -10.43
C THR A 327 37.06 3.17 -10.67
N VAL A 328 38.32 3.03 -10.30
CA VAL A 328 39.13 1.82 -10.51
C VAL A 328 39.12 0.93 -9.28
N THR A 329 39.29 1.52 -8.09
CA THR A 329 39.37 0.74 -6.83
C THR A 329 38.03 0.57 -6.12
N LYS A 330 36.98 1.30 -6.55
CA LYS A 330 35.69 1.44 -5.84
C LYS A 330 35.82 1.89 -4.39
N LYS A 331 36.99 2.41 -4.01
CA LYS A 331 37.22 2.98 -2.69
C LYS A 331 36.82 4.44 -2.70
N THR A 332 36.32 4.88 -1.56
CA THR A 332 35.66 6.16 -1.36
C THR A 332 36.40 6.93 -0.30
N ARG A 333 36.52 8.25 -0.46
CA ARG A 333 37.05 9.13 0.58
C ARG A 333 36.14 10.33 0.76
N ILE A 334 36.11 10.85 1.98
CA ILE A 334 35.40 12.10 2.28
C ILE A 334 36.34 13.26 1.93
N LYS A 335 35.87 14.18 1.09
CA LYS A 335 36.62 15.37 0.69
C LYS A 335 37.00 16.19 1.93
N ALA A 336 38.26 16.62 1.99
CA ALA A 336 38.74 17.47 3.06
C ALA A 336 37.90 18.77 3.13
N GLY A 337 37.53 19.14 4.34
CA GLY A 337 36.71 20.29 4.69
C GLY A 337 35.21 20.04 4.69
N CYS A 338 34.77 18.80 4.45
CA CYS A 338 33.35 18.46 4.50
C CYS A 338 32.90 17.97 5.88
N ASP A 339 31.61 18.17 6.16
CA ASP A 339 30.99 17.74 7.41
C ASP A 339 30.37 16.35 7.24
N PHE A 340 30.59 15.47 8.23
CA PHE A 340 30.02 14.13 8.27
C PHE A 340 29.80 13.66 9.70
N TYR A 341 29.01 12.61 9.86
CA TYR A 341 28.81 11.92 11.14
C TYR A 341 29.52 10.58 11.08
N TYR A 342 30.04 10.06 12.19
CA TYR A 342 30.50 8.67 12.25
C TYR A 342 30.20 8.01 13.59
N TRP A 343 30.20 6.68 13.58
CA TRP A 343 30.07 5.82 14.75
C TRP A 343 31.00 4.62 14.59
N ARG A 344 31.37 3.99 15.72
CA ARG A 344 32.22 2.81 15.71
C ARG A 344 31.38 1.57 15.45
N VAL A 345 31.89 0.61 14.68
CA VAL A 345 31.19 -0.65 14.38
C VAL A 345 30.92 -1.45 15.67
N SER A 346 31.76 -1.29 16.69
CA SER A 346 31.58 -1.91 18.01
C SER A 346 30.50 -1.26 18.89
N ASP A 347 30.09 -0.01 18.58
CA ASP A 347 29.12 0.76 19.36
C ASP A 347 28.39 1.80 18.51
N PHE A 348 27.14 1.49 18.15
CA PHE A 348 26.27 2.36 17.34
C PHE A 348 25.60 3.50 18.15
N THR A 349 25.87 3.62 19.46
CA THR A 349 25.27 4.67 20.30
C THR A 349 26.10 5.96 20.33
N ASP A 350 27.34 5.92 19.84
CA ASP A 350 28.30 7.03 19.85
C ASP A 350 28.30 7.74 18.48
N THR A 351 27.32 8.63 18.25
CA THR A 351 27.27 9.44 17.03
C THR A 351 28.14 10.69 17.19
N ILE A 352 29.27 10.73 16.50
CA ILE A 352 30.22 11.85 16.55
C ILE A 352 30.06 12.69 15.28
N PHE A 353 29.85 13.99 15.45
CA PHE A 353 29.82 14.95 14.35
C PHE A 353 31.21 15.52 14.09
N VAL A 354 31.71 15.35 12.88
CA VAL A 354 32.99 15.90 12.43
C VAL A 354 32.71 17.09 11.52
N LYS A 355 33.18 18.26 11.94
CA LYS A 355 33.11 19.49 11.16
C LYS A 355 34.43 19.73 10.46
N ASN A 356 34.39 20.15 9.19
CA ASN A 356 35.56 20.50 8.39
C ASN A 356 36.62 19.37 8.36
N SER A 357 36.21 18.20 7.86
CA SER A 357 37.00 16.96 7.90
C SER A 357 38.45 17.13 7.42
N THR A 358 39.42 16.64 8.19
CA THR A 358 40.79 16.37 7.74
C THR A 358 41.02 14.89 7.47
N ASP A 359 39.95 14.10 7.42
CA ASP A 359 40.01 12.66 7.29
C ASP A 359 40.63 12.26 5.95
N SER A 360 41.49 11.26 6.02
CA SER A 360 42.16 10.64 4.87
C SER A 360 41.85 9.15 4.75
N ALA A 361 40.97 8.63 5.60
CA ALA A 361 40.53 7.25 5.59
C ALA A 361 39.85 6.88 4.27
N GLN A 362 40.02 5.63 3.89
CA GLN A 362 39.33 5.01 2.77
C GLN A 362 38.13 4.23 3.29
N TYR A 363 37.02 4.37 2.59
CA TYR A 363 35.75 3.74 2.89
C TYR A 363 35.24 2.95 1.70
N SER A 364 34.41 1.95 1.96
CA SER A 364 33.52 1.34 0.98
C SER A 364 32.14 1.97 1.09
N ILE A 365 31.46 2.20 -0.05
CA ILE A 365 30.06 2.62 -0.01
C ILE A 365 29.22 1.44 0.47
N MET A 366 28.63 1.58 1.65
CA MET A 366 27.69 0.58 2.17
C MET A 366 26.34 0.76 1.49
N THR A 367 25.83 1.99 1.46
CA THR A 367 24.58 2.32 0.77
C THR A 367 24.56 3.80 0.41
N ASP A 368 23.90 4.14 -0.69
CA ASP A 368 23.75 5.51 -1.16
C ASP A 368 22.30 5.76 -1.57
N TYR A 369 21.60 6.58 -0.80
CA TYR A 369 20.19 6.89 -1.05
C TYR A 369 20.04 8.27 -1.66
N PRO A 370 19.46 8.38 -2.87
CA PRO A 370 19.13 9.67 -3.44
C PRO A 370 18.01 10.32 -2.62
N ARG A 371 18.11 11.63 -2.44
CA ARG A 371 17.08 12.42 -1.76
C ARG A 371 15.74 12.31 -2.52
N ALA A 372 14.67 12.00 -1.80
CA ALA A 372 13.35 11.89 -2.38
C ALA A 372 12.84 13.25 -2.89
N GLY A 373 12.57 13.34 -4.20
CA GLY A 373 12.13 14.58 -4.84
C GLY A 373 10.76 15.11 -4.40
N SER A 374 9.99 14.31 -3.66
CA SER A 374 8.63 14.67 -3.18
C SER A 374 8.49 14.57 -1.65
N LEU A 375 9.56 14.82 -0.91
CA LEU A 375 9.54 14.86 0.56
C LEU A 375 8.74 16.06 1.07
N MET A 376 7.74 15.82 1.91
CA MET A 376 6.94 16.83 2.58
C MET A 376 7.61 17.28 3.87
N LYS A 377 7.44 18.56 4.21
CA LYS A 377 7.74 19.06 5.55
C LYS A 377 6.63 18.61 6.49
N VAL A 378 6.93 17.64 7.36
CA VAL A 378 6.05 17.17 8.44
C VAL A 378 6.71 17.41 9.79
N GLU A 379 5.90 17.60 10.83
CA GLU A 379 6.38 17.66 12.21
C GLU A 379 6.81 16.25 12.64
N ARG A 380 7.94 16.17 13.36
CA ARG A 380 8.45 14.90 13.87
C ARG A 380 7.53 14.39 14.98
N LEU A 381 7.09 13.15 14.87
CA LEU A 381 6.26 12.51 15.87
C LEU A 381 7.09 12.17 17.11
N GLU A 382 6.55 12.54 18.25
CA GLU A 382 6.98 12.04 19.56
C GLU A 382 6.07 10.86 19.95
N PRO A 383 6.58 9.88 20.72
CA PRO A 383 5.81 8.71 21.14
C PRO A 383 4.81 9.05 22.27
N THR A 384 4.01 10.11 22.08
CA THR A 384 3.03 10.60 23.05
C THR A 384 1.65 10.74 22.41
N ILE A 385 0.60 10.53 23.21
CA ILE A 385 -0.79 10.69 22.78
C ILE A 385 -1.02 12.13 22.26
N GLY A 386 -0.46 13.13 22.93
CA GLY A 386 -0.58 14.53 22.56
C GLY A 386 0.01 14.84 21.17
N SER A 387 1.23 14.33 20.89
CA SER A 387 1.88 14.51 19.59
C SER A 387 1.06 13.88 18.47
N ILE A 388 0.57 12.65 18.66
CA ILE A 388 -0.19 11.93 17.63
C ILE A 388 -1.56 12.55 17.42
N ALA A 389 -2.26 12.94 18.49
CA ALA A 389 -3.55 13.63 18.38
C ALA A 389 -3.42 14.97 17.64
N LYS A 390 -2.38 15.76 17.95
CA LYS A 390 -2.08 17.03 17.27
C LYS A 390 -1.79 16.83 15.77
N ASN A 391 -1.04 15.79 15.43
CA ASN A 391 -0.60 15.54 14.05
C ASN A 391 -1.60 14.72 13.20
N THR A 392 -2.62 14.11 13.80
CA THR A 392 -3.60 13.29 13.09
C THR A 392 -4.46 14.10 12.10
N PRO A 393 -5.04 15.26 12.46
CA PRO A 393 -5.83 16.06 11.52
C PRO A 393 -5.05 16.49 10.26
N PRO A 394 -3.83 17.08 10.36
CA PRO A 394 -3.07 17.43 9.16
C PRO A 394 -2.60 16.20 8.38
N ALA A 395 -2.34 15.07 9.05
CA ALA A 395 -2.04 13.80 8.39
C ALA A 395 -3.20 13.28 7.52
N ILE A 396 -4.42 13.28 8.04
CA ILE A 396 -5.62 12.89 7.28
C ILE A 396 -5.81 13.85 6.10
N TRP A 397 -5.65 15.16 6.33
CA TRP A 397 -5.75 16.16 5.28
C TRP A 397 -4.72 15.91 4.17
N ASN A 398 -3.46 15.70 4.52
CA ASN A 398 -2.41 15.38 3.57
C ASN A 398 -2.73 14.11 2.77
N SER A 399 -3.17 13.04 3.44
CA SER A 399 -3.64 11.81 2.78
C SER A 399 -4.81 12.04 1.86
N LEU A 400 -5.71 12.97 2.14
CA LEU A 400 -6.90 13.22 1.34
C LEU A 400 -6.64 14.11 0.12
N VAL A 401 -5.94 15.23 0.29
CA VAL A 401 -5.89 16.30 -0.72
C VAL A 401 -4.53 16.49 -1.41
N ARG A 402 -3.43 15.94 -0.87
CA ARG A 402 -2.11 16.06 -1.52
C ARG A 402 -1.89 14.94 -2.55
N PRO A 403 -1.09 15.16 -3.61
CA PRO A 403 -0.44 16.43 -3.98
C PRO A 403 -1.45 17.47 -4.47
N TYR A 404 -1.14 18.74 -4.22
CA TYR A 404 -1.85 19.81 -4.90
C TYR A 404 -1.35 19.97 -6.35
N PRO A 405 -2.16 20.50 -7.28
CA PRO A 405 -1.74 20.72 -8.66
C PRO A 405 -0.42 21.49 -8.82
N TRP A 406 -0.14 22.45 -7.93
CA TRP A 406 1.11 23.23 -7.92
C TRP A 406 2.30 22.54 -7.25
N GLU A 407 2.11 21.39 -6.58
CA GLU A 407 3.20 20.58 -6.00
C GLU A 407 3.71 19.51 -6.96
N ALA A 408 3.06 19.33 -8.12
CA ALA A 408 3.39 18.32 -9.10
C ALA A 408 4.65 18.70 -9.90
N LYS A 409 5.83 18.46 -9.30
CA LYS A 409 7.15 18.72 -9.92
C LYS A 409 7.65 17.62 -10.86
N SER A 410 6.94 16.50 -10.95
CA SER A 410 7.26 15.38 -11.85
C SER A 410 6.02 14.88 -12.58
N ALA A 411 6.20 14.33 -13.78
CA ALA A 411 5.11 13.77 -14.58
C ALA A 411 4.30 12.71 -13.80
N MET A 412 4.98 11.95 -12.94
CA MET A 412 4.38 10.93 -12.07
C MET A 412 3.42 11.52 -11.01
N LEU A 413 3.58 12.79 -10.64
CA LEU A 413 2.74 13.46 -9.64
C LEU A 413 1.58 14.28 -10.24
N VAL A 414 1.59 14.58 -11.55
CA VAL A 414 0.53 15.36 -12.21
C VAL A 414 -0.82 14.64 -12.14
N LEU A 415 -0.86 13.36 -12.55
CA LEU A 415 -2.09 12.57 -12.51
C LEU A 415 -2.65 12.40 -11.08
N PRO A 416 -1.83 12.03 -10.06
CA PRO A 416 -2.28 12.04 -8.67
C PRO A 416 -2.77 13.40 -8.16
N ALA A 417 -2.23 14.52 -8.64
CA ALA A 417 -2.66 15.85 -8.21
C ALA A 417 -4.05 16.22 -8.77
N LEU A 418 -4.28 15.93 -10.05
CA LEU A 418 -5.60 16.09 -10.67
C LEU A 418 -6.62 15.16 -10.01
N GLU A 419 -6.22 13.95 -9.65
CA GLU A 419 -7.05 13.02 -8.91
C GLU A 419 -7.44 13.56 -7.54
N SER A 420 -6.49 14.06 -6.74
CA SER A 420 -6.79 14.66 -5.43
C SER A 420 -7.77 15.83 -5.54
N LEU A 421 -7.59 16.68 -6.56
CA LEU A 421 -8.52 17.77 -6.85
C LEU A 421 -9.92 17.22 -7.19
N LEU A 422 -10.00 16.18 -8.03
CA LEU A 422 -11.27 15.52 -8.36
C LEU A 422 -11.94 14.93 -7.12
N ILE A 423 -11.21 14.26 -6.23
CA ILE A 423 -11.75 13.74 -4.95
C ILE A 423 -12.36 14.89 -4.13
N LEU A 424 -11.65 16.02 -4.02
CA LEU A 424 -12.13 17.19 -3.28
C LEU A 424 -13.40 17.78 -3.91
N LEU A 425 -13.45 17.90 -5.24
CA LEU A 425 -14.64 18.37 -5.95
C LEU A 425 -15.83 17.43 -5.77
N LEU A 426 -15.62 16.12 -5.84
CA LEU A 426 -16.66 15.12 -5.60
C LEU A 426 -17.15 15.16 -4.15
N LEU A 427 -16.25 15.35 -3.18
CA LEU A 427 -16.62 15.53 -1.77
C LEU A 427 -17.57 16.71 -1.59
N VAL A 428 -17.20 17.90 -2.10
CA VAL A 428 -18.05 19.10 -2.01
C VAL A 428 -19.39 18.88 -2.72
N PHE A 429 -19.35 18.27 -3.91
CA PHE A 429 -20.55 17.98 -4.70
C PHE A 429 -21.54 17.07 -3.97
N PHE A 430 -21.09 15.92 -3.47
CA PHE A 430 -21.97 14.94 -2.80
C PHE A 430 -22.42 15.41 -1.41
N LEU A 431 -21.57 16.10 -0.65
CA LEU A 431 -21.96 16.68 0.64
C LEU A 431 -23.06 17.75 0.50
N SER A 432 -23.16 18.44 -0.64
CA SER A 432 -24.27 19.37 -0.91
C SER A 432 -25.66 18.69 -0.92
N ALA A 433 -25.69 17.37 -1.15
CA ALA A 433 -26.89 16.54 -1.18
C ALA A 433 -26.92 15.50 -0.05
N PHE A 434 -26.24 15.77 1.06
CA PHE A 434 -26.15 14.84 2.19
C PHE A 434 -27.52 14.42 2.74
N ARG A 435 -27.72 13.11 2.93
CA ARG A 435 -28.92 12.53 3.54
C ARG A 435 -28.63 11.19 4.22
N ILE A 436 -29.00 11.07 5.50
CA ILE A 436 -28.82 9.85 6.28
C ILE A 436 -30.00 8.89 6.09
N ARG A 437 -29.76 7.72 5.49
CA ARG A 437 -30.72 6.62 5.32
C ARG A 437 -30.16 5.31 5.89
N LEU A 438 -30.99 4.47 6.51
CA LEU A 438 -30.61 3.10 6.89
C LEU A 438 -31.06 2.13 5.78
N PRO A 439 -30.31 1.05 5.46
CA PRO A 439 -29.06 0.59 6.08
C PRO A 439 -27.78 1.28 5.56
N ASN A 440 -27.91 2.32 4.72
CA ASN A 440 -26.75 2.99 4.10
C ASN A 440 -25.80 3.59 5.14
N LEU A 441 -26.31 4.09 6.28
CA LEU A 441 -25.48 4.64 7.36
C LEU A 441 -24.50 3.61 7.94
N GLN A 442 -24.91 2.38 8.21
CA GLN A 442 -24.01 1.36 8.79
C GLN A 442 -22.85 1.08 7.84
N LEU A 443 -23.15 0.93 6.56
CA LEU A 443 -22.15 0.66 5.54
C LEU A 443 -21.25 1.88 5.29
N ALA A 444 -21.83 3.08 5.25
CA ALA A 444 -21.08 4.31 5.12
C ALA A 444 -20.11 4.51 6.29
N LEU A 445 -20.55 4.26 7.54
CA LEU A 445 -19.68 4.31 8.71
C LEU A 445 -18.57 3.25 8.66
N CYS A 446 -18.88 2.03 8.22
CA CYS A 446 -17.85 1.00 7.98
C CYS A 446 -16.77 1.50 7.01
N CYS A 447 -17.18 2.07 5.87
CA CYS A 447 -16.24 2.62 4.88
C CYS A 447 -15.46 3.81 5.44
N LEU A 448 -16.14 4.79 6.05
CA LEU A 448 -15.52 6.00 6.56
C LEU A 448 -14.55 5.73 7.71
N VAL A 449 -14.91 4.88 8.68
CA VAL A 449 -14.01 4.51 9.78
C VAL A 449 -12.72 3.89 9.25
N PHE A 450 -12.83 2.95 8.30
CA PHE A 450 -11.65 2.38 7.65
C PHE A 450 -10.81 3.45 6.95
N VAL A 451 -11.43 4.32 6.15
CA VAL A 451 -10.75 5.38 5.40
C VAL A 451 -10.06 6.37 6.33
N PHE A 452 -10.73 6.86 7.37
CA PHE A 452 -10.18 7.82 8.32
C PHE A 452 -8.97 7.24 9.05
N LEU A 453 -9.05 6.01 9.55
CA LEU A 453 -7.93 5.36 10.23
C LEU A 453 -6.78 5.06 9.27
N LEU A 454 -7.08 4.61 8.05
CA LEU A 454 -6.07 4.38 7.01
C LEU A 454 -5.33 5.68 6.70
N PHE A 455 -6.07 6.77 6.44
CA PHE A 455 -5.51 8.06 6.05
C PHE A 455 -4.74 8.72 7.19
N ALA A 456 -5.18 8.51 8.44
CA ALA A 456 -4.42 8.91 9.62
C ALA A 456 -3.07 8.18 9.68
N ILE A 457 -3.06 6.84 9.64
CA ILE A 457 -1.82 6.06 9.77
C ILE A 457 -0.86 6.36 8.61
N THR A 458 -1.34 6.34 7.35
CA THR A 458 -0.48 6.61 6.19
C THR A 458 0.02 8.04 6.18
N GLY A 459 -0.84 9.01 6.56
CA GLY A 459 -0.46 10.43 6.60
C GLY A 459 0.53 10.77 7.71
N LEU A 460 0.46 10.06 8.84
CA LEU A 460 1.39 10.22 9.96
C LEU A 460 2.77 9.63 9.63
N THR A 461 2.81 8.48 8.97
CA THR A 461 4.04 7.69 8.79
C THR A 461 4.74 7.90 7.45
N THR A 462 4.05 8.42 6.43
CA THR A 462 4.57 8.48 5.05
C THR A 462 4.75 9.93 4.58
N PRO A 463 5.90 10.56 4.87
CA PRO A 463 6.20 11.95 4.51
C PRO A 463 6.55 12.14 3.03
N VAL A 464 6.51 11.11 2.18
CA VAL A 464 6.82 11.20 0.75
C VAL A 464 5.53 11.10 -0.07
N ILE A 465 5.21 12.15 -0.83
CA ILE A 465 3.96 12.24 -1.61
C ILE A 465 3.78 11.03 -2.54
N GLY A 466 4.81 10.65 -3.30
CA GLY A 466 4.74 9.51 -4.23
C GLY A 466 4.38 8.18 -3.55
N ALA A 467 4.86 7.94 -2.34
CA ALA A 467 4.49 6.76 -1.56
C ALA A 467 3.10 6.91 -0.93
N LEU A 468 2.75 8.10 -0.46
CA LEU A 468 1.46 8.40 0.17
C LEU A 468 0.29 8.16 -0.80
N VAL A 469 0.41 8.62 -2.06
CA VAL A 469 -0.63 8.41 -3.08
C VAL A 469 -0.87 6.93 -3.36
N ARG A 470 0.15 6.08 -3.23
CA ARG A 470 0.06 4.62 -3.35
C ARG A 470 -0.56 3.98 -2.11
N TYR A 471 -0.20 4.43 -0.91
CA TYR A 471 -0.63 3.78 0.33
C TYR A 471 -2.09 4.06 0.70
N ARG A 472 -2.66 5.18 0.23
CA ARG A 472 -4.06 5.54 0.47
C ARG A 472 -5.06 4.86 -0.47
N ILE A 473 -4.62 4.28 -1.60
CA ILE A 473 -5.53 3.80 -2.66
C ILE A 473 -6.59 2.78 -2.20
N PRO A 474 -6.36 1.89 -1.21
CA PRO A 474 -7.41 0.95 -0.79
C PRO A 474 -8.62 1.67 -0.18
N GLY A 475 -8.41 2.87 0.37
CA GLY A 475 -9.48 3.70 0.94
C GLY A 475 -10.27 4.48 -0.11
N ILE A 476 -9.70 4.77 -1.29
CA ILE A 476 -10.33 5.67 -2.27
C ILE A 476 -11.69 5.13 -2.78
N PRO A 477 -11.82 3.87 -3.26
CA PRO A 477 -13.12 3.34 -3.66
C PRO A 477 -14.14 3.38 -2.52
N LEU A 478 -13.72 3.07 -1.29
CA LEU A 478 -14.60 3.05 -0.13
C LEU A 478 -15.04 4.45 0.30
N LEU A 479 -14.17 5.45 0.19
CA LEU A 479 -14.51 6.86 0.41
C LEU A 479 -15.57 7.32 -0.58
N LEU A 480 -15.34 7.10 -1.87
CA LEU A 480 -16.26 7.53 -2.93
C LEU A 480 -17.62 6.82 -2.85
N LEU A 481 -17.63 5.52 -2.50
CA LEU A 481 -18.87 4.78 -2.25
C LEU A 481 -19.60 5.27 -1.00
N ALA A 482 -18.88 5.65 0.07
CA ALA A 482 -19.49 6.26 1.25
C ALA A 482 -20.21 7.57 0.90
N LEU A 483 -19.66 8.36 -0.02
CA LEU A 483 -20.34 9.57 -0.51
C LEU A 483 -21.66 9.24 -1.22
N LEU A 484 -21.70 8.21 -2.06
CA LEU A 484 -22.96 7.77 -2.70
C LEU A 484 -23.98 7.29 -1.66
N LEU A 485 -23.54 6.52 -0.66
CA LEU A 485 -24.40 6.01 0.40
C LEU A 485 -25.03 7.11 1.28
N LEU A 486 -24.32 8.23 1.43
CA LEU A 486 -24.72 9.38 2.24
C LEU A 486 -25.32 10.53 1.43
N SER A 487 -25.58 10.33 0.14
CA SER A 487 -26.14 11.36 -0.74
C SER A 487 -27.55 11.02 -1.20
N ASP A 488 -28.35 12.05 -1.46
CA ASP A 488 -29.68 11.91 -2.02
C ASP A 488 -29.69 12.16 -3.53
N ARG A 489 -29.82 11.10 -4.32
CA ARG A 489 -29.87 11.19 -5.78
C ARG A 489 -30.97 12.12 -6.27
N GLU A 490 -32.16 12.07 -5.68
CA GLU A 490 -33.31 12.88 -6.10
C GLU A 490 -33.03 14.38 -5.92
N LYS A 491 -32.39 14.76 -4.80
CA LYS A 491 -31.98 16.14 -4.53
C LYS A 491 -30.96 16.64 -5.57
N ILE A 492 -30.00 15.80 -5.96
CA ILE A 492 -29.02 16.14 -7.00
C ILE A 492 -29.72 16.32 -8.35
N THR A 493 -30.54 15.35 -8.78
CA THR A 493 -31.22 15.40 -10.07
C THR A 493 -32.28 16.50 -10.15
N GLY A 494 -32.88 16.89 -9.01
CA GLY A 494 -33.80 18.02 -8.92
C GLY A 494 -33.09 19.36 -9.13
N ARG A 495 -31.90 19.53 -8.53
CA ARG A 495 -31.07 20.74 -8.69
C ARG A 495 -30.41 20.82 -10.07
N TRP A 496 -29.99 19.68 -10.61
CA TRP A 496 -29.23 19.58 -11.87
C TRP A 496 -29.88 18.54 -12.80
N LYS A 497 -30.99 18.92 -13.45
CA LYS A 497 -31.81 18.00 -14.28
C LYS A 497 -31.03 17.28 -15.38
N TRP A 498 -29.99 17.92 -15.94
CA TRP A 498 -29.15 17.32 -16.99
C TRP A 498 -28.34 16.10 -16.49
N LEU A 499 -28.07 16.00 -15.19
CA LEU A 499 -27.36 14.86 -14.59
C LEU A 499 -28.25 13.62 -14.45
N ALA A 500 -29.59 13.74 -14.52
CA ALA A 500 -30.51 12.62 -14.32
C ALA A 500 -30.35 11.47 -15.34
N ARG A 501 -29.78 11.77 -16.51
CA ARG A 501 -29.48 10.76 -17.54
C ARG A 501 -28.22 9.95 -17.22
N TRP A 502 -27.27 10.56 -16.50
CA TRP A 502 -25.94 10.03 -16.20
C TRP A 502 -25.84 9.39 -14.81
N LEU A 503 -26.63 9.89 -13.85
CA LEU A 503 -26.85 9.30 -12.53
C LEU A 503 -27.95 8.24 -12.57
#